data_AF-A0A3D5VBL5-F1
#
_entry.id   AF-A0A3D5VBL5-F1
#
_cell.length_a   1.000
_cell.length_b   1.000
_cell.length_c   1.000
_cell.angle_alpha   90.00
_cell.angle_beta   90.00
_cell.angle_gamma   90.00
#
_symmetry.space_group_name_H-M   'P 1'
#
loop_
_entity.id
_entity.type
_entity.pdbx_description
1 polymer ?
#
loop_
_entity_poly.entity_id
_entity_poly.type
_entity_poly.pdbx_seq_one_letter_code
_entity_poly.pdbx_strand_id
1 'polypeptide(L)' 'QNIEISLPLSGVVDLEEEKNKLGKQQTQLEKELQKINGKLNNNKFLNNAPANIVTKEKAKQDEVETKLNKVKKILAGLE' A
#
# COMPACT_ATOMS: atom_id res chain seq x y z
N GLN A 1 -29.68 18.34 -33.71
CA GLN A 1 -29.27 17.13 -32.98
C GLN A 1 -27.95 16.65 -33.56
N ASN A 2 -26.84 16.92 -32.88
CA ASN A 2 -25.58 16.19 -33.01
C ASN A 2 -24.89 16.41 -31.67
N ILE A 3 -24.96 15.40 -30.79
CA ILE A 3 -24.25 15.43 -29.52
C ILE A 3 -22.81 15.10 -29.91
N GLU A 4 -22.04 16.13 -30.23
CA GLU A 4 -20.61 16.01 -30.44
C GLU A 4 -19.98 15.79 -29.06
N ILE A 5 -20.02 14.55 -28.59
CA ILE A 5 -19.20 14.05 -27.49
C ILE A 5 -17.79 13.92 -28.05
N SER A 6 -17.13 15.07 -28.20
CA SER A 6 -15.71 15.14 -28.54
C SER A 6 -14.91 14.94 -27.26
N LEU A 7 -14.75 13.67 -26.85
CA LEU A 7 -13.61 13.25 -26.03
C LEU A 7 -12.89 12.10 -26.76
N PRO A 8 -12.06 12.43 -27.75
CA PRO A 8 -11.21 11.45 -28.41
C PRO A 8 -10.04 11.08 -27.48
N LEU A 9 -10.24 10.15 -26.56
CA LEU A 9 -9.15 9.43 -25.86
C LEU A 9 -9.47 7.94 -25.70
N SER A 10 -9.85 7.31 -26.82
CA SER A 10 -9.54 5.90 -27.03
C SER A 10 -8.02 5.79 -27.20
N GLY A 11 -7.27 5.46 -26.14
CA GLY A 11 -5.84 5.13 -26.31
C GLY A 11 -4.88 5.34 -25.14
N VAL A 12 -5.30 5.89 -24.01
CA VAL A 12 -4.45 6.00 -22.82
C VAL A 12 -5.30 5.55 -21.63
N VAL A 13 -5.19 4.27 -21.25
CA VAL A 13 -5.42 3.91 -19.85
C VAL A 13 -4.63 4.94 -19.06
N ASP A 14 -5.26 5.64 -18.13
CA ASP A 14 -4.64 6.69 -17.33
C ASP A 14 -3.63 6.02 -16.38
N LEU A 15 -2.53 5.54 -16.96
CA LEU A 15 -1.44 4.84 -16.28
C LEU A 15 -0.82 5.78 -15.26
N GLU A 16 -0.89 7.10 -15.52
CA GLU A 16 -0.55 8.16 -14.59
C GLU A 16 -1.52 8.23 -13.41
N GLU A 17 -2.84 8.24 -13.63
CA GLU A 17 -3.83 8.17 -12.53
C GLU A 17 -3.71 6.85 -11.73
N GLU A 18 -3.55 5.70 -12.41
CA GLU A 18 -3.35 4.41 -11.76
C GLU A 18 -2.04 4.39 -10.96
N LYS A 19 -0.93 4.93 -11.51
CA LYS A 19 0.33 5.14 -10.75
C LYS A 19 0.10 6.02 -9.54
N ASN A 20 -0.63 7.11 -9.69
CA ASN A 20 -0.87 8.06 -8.61
C ASN A 20 -1.75 7.44 -7.51
N LYS A 21 -2.74 6.64 -7.89
CA LYS A 21 -3.62 5.90 -6.98
C LYS A 21 -2.84 4.81 -6.23
N LEU A 22 -2.07 4.00 -6.95
CA LEU A 22 -1.21 2.98 -6.38
C LEU A 22 -0.10 3.59 -5.51
N GLY A 23 0.48 4.73 -5.88
CA GLY A 23 1.48 5.45 -5.08
C GLY A 23 0.91 6.02 -3.78
N LYS A 24 -0.32 6.53 -3.80
CA LYS A 24 -1.07 6.90 -2.58
C LYS A 24 -1.35 5.69 -1.69
N GLN A 25 -1.73 4.56 -2.30
CA GLN A 25 -1.98 3.31 -1.60
C GLN A 25 -0.69 2.74 -0.99
N GLN A 26 0.42 2.78 -1.72
CA GLN A 26 1.76 2.43 -1.25
C GLN A 26 2.13 3.26 -0.04
N THR A 27 1.98 4.58 -0.12
CA THR A 27 2.31 5.51 0.98
C THR A 27 1.49 5.23 2.24
N GLN A 28 0.20 4.91 2.09
CA GLN A 28 -0.64 4.51 3.24
C GLN A 28 -0.16 3.21 3.87
N LEU A 29 0.13 2.19 3.05
CA LEU A 29 0.65 0.91 3.52
C LEU A 29 2.02 1.05 4.18
N GLU A 30 2.92 1.89 3.65
CA GLU A 30 4.23 2.18 4.26
C GLU A 30 4.08 2.87 5.62
N LYS A 31 3.16 3.84 5.74
CA LYS A 31 2.88 4.49 7.03
C LYS A 31 2.30 3.52 8.06
N GLU A 32 1.42 2.63 7.65
CA GLU A 32 0.87 1.58 8.51
C GLU A 32 1.98 0.61 8.96
N LEU A 33 2.77 0.11 8.00
CA LEU A 33 3.89 -0.78 8.27
C LEU A 33 4.91 -0.13 9.21
N GLN A 34 5.24 1.14 9.01
CA GLN A 34 6.19 1.88 9.85
C GLN A 34 5.69 2.07 11.29
N LYS A 35 4.37 2.19 11.50
CA LYS A 35 3.78 2.19 12.85
C LYS A 35 3.88 0.83 13.51
N ILE A 36 3.57 -0.24 12.77
CA ILE A 36 3.64 -1.62 13.29
C ILE A 36 5.10 -1.99 13.61
N ASN A 37 6.02 -1.72 12.70
CA ASN A 37 7.46 -1.90 12.92
C ASN A 37 7.96 -1.06 14.10
N GLY A 38 7.49 0.17 14.25
CA GLY A 38 7.83 1.01 15.41
C GLY A 38 7.44 0.37 16.74
N LYS A 39 6.27 -0.30 16.80
CA LYS A 39 5.85 -1.05 17.99
C LYS A 39 6.67 -2.33 18.17
N LEU A 40 6.88 -3.10 17.10
CA LEU A 40 7.63 -4.36 17.14
C LEU A 40 9.13 -4.17 17.40
N ASN A 41 9.71 -3.05 16.98
CA ASN A 41 11.10 -2.69 17.27
C ASN A 41 11.27 -2.10 18.68
N ASN A 42 10.17 -1.74 19.33
CA ASN A 42 10.22 -1.26 20.70
C ASN A 42 10.38 -2.46 21.65
N ASN A 43 11.59 -2.66 22.14
CA ASN A 43 11.93 -3.72 23.10
C ASN A 43 11.03 -3.70 24.36
N LYS A 44 10.51 -2.53 24.78
CA LYS A 44 9.52 -2.45 25.86
C LYS A 44 8.20 -3.11 25.47
N PHE A 45 7.73 -2.92 24.24
CA PHE A 45 6.53 -3.58 23.74
C PHE A 45 6.75 -5.08 23.61
N LEU A 46 7.89 -5.53 23.05
CA LEU A 46 8.17 -6.96 22.96
C LEU A 46 8.27 -7.66 24.33
N ASN A 47 8.83 -6.98 25.34
CA ASN A 47 8.96 -7.56 26.68
C ASN A 47 7.68 -7.45 27.54
N ASN A 48 6.85 -6.41 27.34
CA ASN A 48 5.66 -6.19 28.17
C ASN A 48 4.36 -6.63 27.48
N ALA A 49 4.34 -6.74 26.15
CA ALA A 49 3.15 -7.15 25.43
C ALA A 49 2.99 -8.67 25.47
N PRO A 50 1.76 -9.17 25.65
CA PRO A 50 1.50 -10.60 25.61
C PRO A 50 1.85 -11.19 24.25
N ALA A 51 2.38 -12.42 24.24
CA ALA A 51 2.82 -13.11 23.02
C ALA A 51 1.74 -13.18 21.93
N ASN A 52 0.46 -13.25 22.31
CA ASN A 52 -0.66 -13.21 21.38
C ASN A 52 -0.74 -11.88 20.61
N ILE A 53 -0.49 -10.74 21.29
CA ILE A 53 -0.48 -9.41 20.67
C ILE A 53 0.76 -9.22 19.81
N VAL A 54 1.93 -9.66 20.26
CA VAL A 54 3.17 -9.60 19.45
C VAL A 54 3.00 -10.41 18.17
N THR A 55 2.46 -11.62 18.28
CA THR A 55 2.19 -12.49 17.12
C THR A 55 1.19 -11.85 16.17
N LYS A 56 0.12 -11.23 16.69
CA LYS A 56 -0.90 -10.55 15.89
C LYS A 56 -0.34 -9.32 15.18
N GLU A 57 0.49 -8.51 15.84
CA GLU A 57 1.17 -7.37 15.20
C GLU A 57 2.20 -7.86 14.16
N LYS A 58 2.93 -8.96 14.42
CA LYS A 58 3.84 -9.56 13.43
C LYS A 58 3.11 -10.09 12.20
N ALA A 59 1.98 -10.75 12.39
CA ALA A 59 1.13 -11.21 11.29
C ALA A 59 0.56 -10.03 10.49
N LYS A 60 0.13 -8.97 11.20
CA LYS A 60 -0.31 -7.72 10.57
C LYS A 60 0.82 -7.08 9.76
N GLN A 61 2.04 -7.05 10.30
CA GLN A 61 3.23 -6.54 9.60
C GLN A 61 3.42 -7.29 8.28
N ASP A 62 3.44 -8.63 8.32
CA ASP A 62 3.65 -9.48 7.16
C ASP A 62 2.56 -9.30 6.09
N GLU A 63 1.30 -9.18 6.51
CA GLU A 63 0.18 -8.96 5.59
C GLU A 63 0.28 -7.59 4.89
N VAL A 64 0.62 -6.53 5.65
CA VAL A 64 0.79 -5.18 5.12
C VAL A 64 2.02 -5.11 4.21
N GLU A 65 3.12 -5.76 4.57
CA GLU A 65 4.33 -5.85 3.77
C GLU A 65 4.08 -6.60 2.45
N THR A 66 3.35 -7.71 2.50
CA THR A 66 2.94 -8.46 1.31
C THR A 66 2.07 -7.61 0.38
N LYS A 67 1.08 -6.89 0.92
CA LYS A 67 0.24 -5.95 0.15
C LYS A 67 1.08 -4.85 -0.47
N LEU A 68 1.99 -4.26 0.31
CA LEU A 68 2.88 -3.21 -0.15
C LEU A 68 3.79 -3.69 -1.29
N ASN A 69 4.37 -4.88 -1.15
CA ASN A 69 5.22 -5.48 -2.18
C ASN A 69 4.43 -5.73 -3.47
N LYS A 70 3.18 -6.19 -3.36
CA LYS A 70 2.29 -6.38 -4.51
C LYS A 70 2.00 -5.05 -5.22
N VAL A 71 1.70 -3.99 -4.47
CA VAL A 71 1.50 -2.64 -5.02
C VAL A 71 2.77 -2.12 -5.69
N LYS A 72 3.94 -2.26 -5.06
CA LYS A 72 5.24 -1.88 -5.64
C LYS A 72 5.54 -2.65 -6.93
N LYS A 73 5.26 -3.96 -6.97
CA LYS A 73 5.43 -4.77 -8.18
C LYS A 73 4.54 -4.32 -9.33
N ILE A 74 3.29 -3.97 -9.04
CA ILE A 74 2.37 -3.45 -10.05
C ILE A 74 2.86 -2.09 -10.54
N LEU A 75 3.25 -1.19 -9.63
CA LEU A 75 3.83 0.11 -9.97
C LEU A 75 5.08 0.01 -10.85
N ALA A 76 6.00 -0.88 -10.50
CA ALA A 76 7.22 -1.11 -11.26
C ALA A 76 6.96 -1.73 -12.65
N GLY A 77 5.85 -2.45 -12.81
CA GLY A 77 5.41 -2.95 -14.12
C GLY A 77 4.64 -1.91 -14.97
N LEU A 78 4.32 -0.76 -14.37
CA LEU A 78 3.68 0.40 -15.02
C LEU A 78 4.71 1.52 -15.33
N GLU A 79 6.00 1.31 -15.02
CA GLU A 79 7.13 2.16 -15.40
C GLU A 79 7.65 1.86 -16.81
#